data_AF-A0A328RPU0-F1
#
_entry.id   AF-A0A328RPU0-F1
#
_cell.length_a   1.000
_cell.length_b   1.000
_cell.length_c   1.000
_cell.angle_alpha   90.00
_cell.angle_beta   90.00
_cell.angle_gamma   90.00
#
_symmetry.space_group_name_H-M   'P 1'
#
loop_
_entity.id
_entity.type
_entity.pdbx_description
1 polymer ?
#
loop_
_entity_poly.entity_id
_entity_poly.type
_entity_poly.pdbx_seq_one_letter_code
_entity_poly.pdbx_strand_id
1 'polypeptide(L)'
;MRDICHQETVWFENLGVFNTQDTYKEGIKQFLDFIGAKSVEDLREIENIHVIRFRDYLTTSGKTDATVNNRLSAISSLFNFADR
;
A
#
# COMPACT_ATOMS: atom_id res chain seq x y z
N MET A 1 5.16 14.56 20.39
CA MET A 1 5.72 13.39 19.70
C MET A 1 4.63 12.33 19.69
N ARG A 2 4.03 12.03 18.54
CA ARG A 2 3.09 10.90 18.45
C ARG A 2 3.93 9.64 18.27
N ASP A 3 3.68 8.64 19.10
CA ASP A 3 4.24 7.29 19.02
C ASP A 3 3.75 6.55 17.76
N ILE A 4 4.20 7.00 16.58
CA ILE A 4 3.83 6.44 15.27
C ILE A 4 4.73 5.23 14.90
N CYS A 5 5.81 4.99 15.66
CA CYS A 5 6.85 4.02 15.31
C CYS A 5 6.42 2.54 15.43
N HIS A 6 5.38 2.23 16.22
CA HIS A 6 4.98 0.84 16.50
C HIS A 6 4.02 0.25 15.46
N GLN A 7 3.10 1.06 14.91
CA GLN A 7 2.00 0.54 14.10
C GLN A 7 2.41 0.15 12.69
N GLU A 8 3.31 0.91 12.06
CA GLU A 8 3.86 0.59 10.73
C GLU A 8 4.66 -0.72 10.76
N THR A 9 5.45 -0.90 11.83
CA THR A 9 6.26 -2.12 12.05
C THR A 9 5.37 -3.33 12.26
N VAL A 10 4.41 -3.24 13.20
CA VAL A 10 3.43 -4.31 13.46
C VAL A 10 2.64 -4.62 12.19
N TRP A 11 2.23 -3.61 11.42
CA TRP A 11 1.54 -3.81 10.15
C TRP A 11 2.41 -4.58 9.14
N PHE A 12 3.65 -4.14 8.92
CA PHE A 12 4.55 -4.74 7.94
C PHE A 12 4.82 -6.22 8.28
N GLU A 13 5.00 -6.54 9.56
CA GLU A 13 5.14 -7.92 10.04
C GLU A 13 3.85 -8.74 9.90
N ASN A 14 2.67 -8.10 10.05
CA ASN A 14 1.37 -8.76 9.94
C ASN A 14 0.86 -8.91 8.50
N LEU A 15 1.53 -8.35 7.48
CA LEU A 15 1.19 -8.56 6.07
C LEU A 15 1.10 -10.06 5.70
N GLY A 16 1.86 -10.93 6.38
CA GLY A 16 1.80 -12.38 6.20
C GLY A 16 0.52 -13.04 6.73
N VAL A 17 -0.08 -12.53 7.81
CA VAL A 17 -1.08 -13.23 8.64
C VAL A 17 -2.52 -13.11 8.12
N PHE A 18 -2.80 -12.15 7.23
CA PHE A 18 -4.14 -11.99 6.64
C PHE A 18 -4.43 -13.10 5.60
N ASN A 19 -4.97 -14.24 6.04
CA ASN A 19 -5.26 -15.42 5.23
C ASN A 19 -6.44 -15.28 4.23
N THR A 20 -7.04 -14.10 4.08
CA THR A 20 -8.25 -13.89 3.26
C THR A 20 -8.10 -12.87 2.13
N GLN A 21 -6.87 -12.54 1.71
CA GLN A 21 -6.63 -11.29 0.99
C GLN A 21 -5.48 -11.34 -0.04
N ASP A 22 -5.37 -12.40 -0.84
CA ASP A 22 -4.35 -12.51 -1.91
C ASP A 22 -4.34 -11.27 -2.82
N THR A 23 -5.52 -10.79 -3.19
CA THR A 23 -5.68 -9.61 -4.03
C THR A 23 -5.23 -8.31 -3.36
N TYR A 24 -5.41 -8.19 -2.03
CA TYR A 24 -4.96 -7.03 -1.26
C TYR A 24 -3.46 -7.06 -1.02
N LYS A 25 -2.91 -8.22 -0.64
CA LYS A 25 -1.47 -8.42 -0.52
C LYS A 25 -0.77 -8.11 -1.84
N GLU A 26 -1.34 -8.57 -2.94
CA GLU A 26 -0.84 -8.27 -4.28
C GLU A 26 -0.91 -6.77 -4.58
N GLY A 27 -1.95 -6.07 -4.13
CA GLY A 27 -2.05 -4.62 -4.32
C GLY A 27 -1.02 -3.82 -3.52
N ILE A 28 -0.83 -4.18 -2.26
CA ILE A 28 0.21 -3.57 -1.42
C ILE A 28 1.60 -3.88 -1.97
N LYS A 29 1.87 -5.14 -2.33
CA LYS A 29 3.16 -5.54 -2.87
C LYS A 29 3.49 -4.81 -4.18
N GLN A 30 2.56 -4.78 -5.13
CA GLN A 30 2.75 -4.03 -6.38
C GLN A 30 3.03 -2.55 -6.14
N PHE A 31 2.37 -1.95 -5.14
CA PHE A 31 2.59 -0.56 -4.80
C PHE A 31 3.97 -0.32 -4.19
N LEU A 32 4.39 -1.13 -3.22
CA LEU A 32 5.71 -1.05 -2.60
C LEU A 32 6.83 -1.26 -3.63
N ASP A 33 6.67 -2.26 -4.50
CA ASP A 33 7.59 -2.52 -5.61
C ASP A 33 7.66 -1.32 -6.58
N PHE A 34 6.52 -0.68 -6.87
CA PHE A 34 6.44 0.48 -7.76
C PHE A 34 7.16 1.71 -7.21
N ILE A 35 7.01 2.01 -5.90
CA ILE A 35 7.68 3.15 -5.27
C ILE A 35 9.12 2.83 -4.84
N GLY A 36 9.53 1.56 -4.88
CA GLY A 36 10.85 1.11 -4.48
C GLY A 36 11.07 1.05 -2.97
N ALA A 37 10.00 0.99 -2.17
CA ALA A 37 10.06 0.92 -0.71
C ALA A 37 10.54 -0.46 -0.26
N LYS A 38 11.57 -0.49 0.59
CA LYS A 38 12.23 -1.71 1.08
C LYS A 38 12.27 -1.80 2.61
N SER A 39 12.00 -0.71 3.32
CA SER A 39 11.94 -0.69 4.78
C SER A 39 10.73 0.06 5.33
N VAL A 40 10.53 -0.05 6.64
CA VAL A 40 9.47 0.67 7.37
C VAL A 40 9.71 2.19 7.31
N GLU A 41 10.97 2.62 7.27
CA GLU A 41 11.32 4.03 7.10
C GLU A 41 10.84 4.58 5.75
N ASP A 42 10.93 3.78 4.68
CA ASP A 42 10.43 4.18 3.37
C ASP A 42 8.90 4.37 3.36
N LEU A 43 8.17 3.70 4.25
CA LEU A 43 6.71 3.86 4.38
C LEU A 43 6.33 5.26 4.87
N ARG A 44 7.18 5.89 5.68
CA ARG A 44 6.95 7.23 6.24
C ARG A 44 7.04 8.33 5.18
N GLU A 45 7.77 8.06 4.12
CA GLU A 45 7.95 8.98 3.00
C GLU A 45 6.81 8.85 1.96
N ILE A 46 5.84 7.94 2.18
CA ILE A 46 4.76 7.74 1.21
C ILE A 46 3.72 8.86 1.32
N GLU A 47 3.74 9.75 0.33
CA GLU A 47 2.72 10.78 0.14
C GLU A 47 1.60 10.40 -0.86
N ASN A 48 0.52 11.19 -0.85
CA ASN A 48 -0.60 11.08 -1.80
C ASN A 48 -0.16 11.09 -3.28
N ILE A 49 0.92 11.79 -3.62
CA ILE A 49 1.45 11.83 -4.99
C ILE A 49 1.89 10.46 -5.49
N HIS A 50 2.37 9.57 -4.61
CA HIS A 50 2.74 8.20 -4.98
C HIS A 50 1.52 7.38 -5.38
N VAL A 51 0.40 7.55 -4.68
CA VAL A 51 -0.87 6.88 -5.00
C VAL A 51 -1.41 7.35 -6.37
N ILE A 52 -1.31 8.64 -6.66
CA ILE A 52 -1.69 9.21 -7.96
C ILE A 52 -0.82 8.64 -9.07
N ARG A 53 0.50 8.64 -8.90
CA ARG A 53 1.44 8.07 -9.88
C ARG A 53 1.21 6.58 -10.11
N PHE A 54 0.90 5.83 -9.06
CA PHE A 54 0.61 4.41 -9.17
C PHE A 54 -0.71 4.14 -9.92
N ARG A 55 -1.76 4.92 -9.65
CA ARG A 55 -3.01 4.85 -10.45
C ARG A 55 -2.71 5.07 -11.93
N ASP A 56 -1.98 6.13 -12.25
CA ASP A 56 -1.67 6.50 -13.63
C ASP A 56 -0.83 5.40 -14.31
N TYR A 57 0.13 4.81 -13.58
CA TYR A 57 0.88 3.63 -14.04
C TYR A 57 -0.03 2.43 -14.34
N LEU A 58 -0.98 2.10 -13.46
CA LEU A 58 -1.90 0.98 -13.69
C LEU A 58 -2.79 1.22 -14.92
N THR A 59 -3.34 2.43 -15.05
CA THR A 59 -4.18 2.81 -16.20
C THR A 59 -3.39 2.79 -17.51
N THR A 60 -2.17 3.36 -17.53
CA THR A 60 -1.33 3.37 -18.74
C THR A 60 -0.81 1.98 -19.11
N SER A 61 -0.67 1.07 -18.13
CA SER A 61 -0.35 -0.34 -18.37
C SER A 61 -1.53 -1.19 -18.87
N GLY A 62 -2.70 -0.58 -19.10
CA GLY A 62 -3.89 -1.24 -19.66
C GLY A 62 -4.66 -2.11 -18.66
N LYS A 63 -4.51 -1.87 -17.35
CA LYS A 63 -5.32 -2.56 -16.34
C LYS A 63 -6.78 -2.10 -16.41
N THR A 64 -7.69 -3.03 -16.13
CA THR A 64 -9.13 -2.72 -16.07
C THR A 64 -9.43 -1.83 -14.87
N ASP A 65 -10.48 -1.01 -14.97
CA ASP A 65 -10.94 -0.15 -13.87
C ASP A 65 -11.21 -0.94 -12.58
N ALA A 66 -11.76 -2.16 -12.72
CA ALA A 66 -11.96 -3.07 -11.59
C ALA A 66 -10.64 -3.41 -10.88
N THR A 67 -9.57 -3.65 -11.64
CA THR A 67 -8.23 -3.92 -11.08
C THR A 67 -7.64 -2.66 -10.45
N VAL A 68 -7.73 -1.51 -11.13
CA VAL A 68 -7.23 -0.22 -10.59
C VAL A 68 -7.91 0.10 -9.26
N ASN A 69 -9.24 0.05 -9.21
CA ASN A 69 -10.02 0.35 -8.01
C ASN A 69 -9.72 -0.62 -6.87
N ASN A 70 -9.56 -1.90 -7.19
CA ASN A 70 -9.16 -2.89 -6.20
C ASN A 70 -7.78 -2.59 -5.59
N ARG A 71 -6.78 -2.23 -6.42
CA ARG A 71 -5.43 -1.88 -5.97
C ARG A 71 -5.42 -0.63 -5.09
N LEU A 72 -6.16 0.41 -5.49
CA LEU A 72 -6.31 1.63 -4.70
C LEU A 72 -7.05 1.40 -3.38
N SER A 73 -8.04 0.50 -3.37
CA SER A 73 -8.77 0.14 -2.14
C SER A 73 -7.87 -0.56 -1.12
N ALA A 74 -6.94 -1.40 -1.60
CA ALA A 74 -5.95 -2.04 -0.74
C ALA A 74 -5.03 -1.01 -0.08
N ILE A 75 -4.52 -0.05 -0.87
CA ILE A 75 -3.65 1.03 -0.38
C ILE A 75 -4.40 1.95 0.60
N SER A 76 -5.65 2.31 0.30
CA SER A 76 -6.48 3.12 1.21
C SER A 76 -6.72 2.40 2.54
N SER A 77 -6.96 1.10 2.51
CA SER A 77 -7.11 0.28 3.71
C SER A 77 -5.81 0.21 4.54
N LEU A 78 -4.64 0.22 3.88
CA LEU A 78 -3.34 0.35 4.54
C LEU A 78 -3.23 1.68 5.29
N PHE A 79 -3.45 2.81 4.63
CA PHE A 79 -3.32 4.12 5.29
C PHE A 79 -4.34 4.32 6.41
N ASN A 80 -5.57 3.83 6.24
CA ASN A 80 -6.59 3.88 7.29
C ASN A 80 -6.23 3.03 8.53
N PHE A 81 -5.40 1.99 8.38
CA PHE A 81 -4.88 1.22 9.51
C PHE A 81 -3.72 1.95 10.18
N ALA A 82 -2.82 2.55 9.40
CA ALA A 82 -1.63 3.24 9.90
C ALA A 82 -1.94 4.59 10.58
N ASP A 83 -3.05 5.26 10.24
CA ASP A 83 -3.48 6.52 10.87
C ASP A 83 -4.20 6.32 12.22
N ARG A 84 -4.58 5.08 12.57
CA ARG A 84 -5.39 4.75 13.75
C ARG A 84 -4.58 4.41 14.98
#